data_AF-A0A7T5RHH3-F1
#
_entry.id   AF-A0A7T5RHH3-F1
#
_cell.length_a   1.000
_cell.length_b   1.000
_cell.length_c   1.000
_cell.angle_alpha   90.00
_cell.angle_beta   90.00
_cell.angle_gamma   90.00
#
_symmetry.space_group_name_H-M   'P 1'
#
loop_
_entity.id
_entity.type
_entity.pdbx_description
1 polymer ?
#
loop_
_entity_poly.entity_id
_entity_poly.type
_entity_poly.pdbx_seq_one_letter_code
_entity_poly.pdbx_strand_id
1 'polypeptide(L)'
;MDLANLVKNIEIELLKLIVLLLKTGAMRVEEVRTVAKDFLSFLPFQNHQALVSALKVFTEKHNQFISLYQGIVKINENKKINELIAKMRLFTK
;
A
#
# COMPACT_ATOMS: atom_id res chain seq x y z
N MET A 1 10.27 9.62 -2.40
CA MET A 1 9.70 8.50 -3.18
C MET A 1 8.53 9.03 -3.97
N ASP A 2 8.63 8.89 -5.29
CA ASP A 2 7.62 9.23 -6.28
C ASP A 2 6.39 8.30 -6.18
N LEU A 3 5.20 8.82 -6.53
CA LEU A 3 3.94 8.09 -6.41
C LEU A 3 3.92 6.86 -7.30
N ALA A 4 4.41 6.94 -8.54
CA ALA A 4 4.42 5.80 -9.46
C ALA A 4 5.30 4.66 -8.93
N ASN A 5 6.46 4.98 -8.36
CA ASN A 5 7.33 3.99 -7.71
C ASN A 5 6.67 3.36 -6.48
N LEU A 6 5.92 4.14 -5.70
CA LEU A 6 5.20 3.63 -4.54
C LEU A 6 4.08 2.66 -4.96
N VAL A 7 3.28 3.03 -5.97
CA VAL A 7 2.23 2.18 -6.54
C VAL A 7 2.81 0.87 -7.04
N LYS A 8 3.91 0.92 -7.81
CA LYS A 8 4.59 -0.27 -8.32
C LYS A 8 5.08 -1.20 -7.19
N ASN A 9 5.63 -0.62 -6.11
CA ASN A 9 6.05 -1.43 -4.96
C ASN A 9 4.86 -2.15 -4.30
N ILE A 10 3.71 -1.49 -4.22
CA ILE A 10 2.49 -2.07 -3.65
C ILE A 10 1.95 -3.17 -4.54
N GLU A 11 1.95 -2.98 -5.85
CA GLU A 11 1.58 -4.02 -6.82
C GLU A 11 2.45 -5.27 -6.66
N ILE A 12 3.77 -5.08 -6.53
CA ILE A 12 4.73 -6.18 -6.30
C ILE A 12 4.43 -6.90 -4.99
N GLU A 13 4.22 -6.18 -3.89
CA GLU A 13 3.92 -6.78 -2.60
C GLU A 13 2.55 -7.49 -2.57
N LEU A 14 1.54 -6.93 -3.23
CA LEU A 14 0.23 -7.57 -3.41
C LEU A 14 0.39 -8.91 -4.15
N LEU A 15 1.14 -8.92 -5.26
CA LEU A 15 1.40 -10.14 -6.03
C LEU A 15 2.17 -11.18 -5.22
N LYS A 16 3.16 -10.77 -4.42
CA LYS A 16 3.88 -11.69 -3.53
C LYS A 16 2.95 -12.33 -2.50
N LEU A 17 2.07 -11.55 -1.89
CA LEU A 17 1.09 -12.06 -0.93
C LEU A 17 0.08 -13.00 -1.60
N ILE A 18 -0.42 -12.66 -2.78
CA ILE A 18 -1.27 -13.56 -3.57
C ILE A 18 -0.58 -14.89 -3.85
N VAL A 19 0.67 -14.87 -4.33
CA VAL A 19 1.44 -16.08 -4.61
C VAL A 19 1.65 -16.91 -3.34
N LEU A 20 1.93 -16.26 -2.21
CA LEU A 20 2.07 -16.96 -0.93
C LEU A 20 0.75 -17.64 -0.52
N LEU A 21 -0.37 -16.93 -0.59
CA LEU A 21 -1.69 -17.45 -0.20
C LEU A 21 -2.16 -18.59 -1.12
N LEU A 22 -1.86 -18.51 -2.41
CA LEU A 22 -2.09 -19.61 -3.35
C LEU A 22 -1.25 -20.85 -2.99
N LYS A 23 0.04 -20.65 -2.69
CA LYS A 23 0.96 -21.75 -2.31
C LYS A 23 0.55 -22.46 -1.03
N THR A 24 0.01 -21.72 -0.05
CA THR A 24 -0.44 -22.29 1.22
C THR A 24 -1.86 -22.85 1.15
N GLY A 25 -2.57 -22.68 0.02
CA GLY A 25 -3.98 -23.06 -0.12
C GLY A 25 -4.95 -22.16 0.66
N ALA A 26 -4.47 -21.04 1.21
CA ALA A 26 -5.28 -20.06 1.94
C ALA A 26 -6.14 -19.17 1.01
N MET A 27 -5.93 -19.25 -0.30
CA MET A 27 -6.68 -18.55 -1.33
C MET A 27 -6.80 -19.41 -2.58
N ARG A 28 -7.95 -19.34 -3.26
CA ARG A 28 -8.22 -19.99 -4.55
C ARG A 28 -8.01 -19.03 -5.72
N VAL A 29 -7.82 -19.58 -6.92
CA VAL A 29 -7.54 -18.80 -8.14
C VAL A 29 -8.71 -17.85 -8.49
N GLU A 30 -9.95 -18.27 -8.23
CA GLU A 30 -11.15 -17.46 -8.45
C GLU A 30 -11.19 -16.24 -7.51
N GLU A 31 -10.73 -16.42 -6.27
CA GLU A 31 -10.64 -15.36 -5.27
C GLU A 31 -9.56 -14.34 -5.67
N VAL A 32 -8.44 -14.79 -6.22
CA VAL A 32 -7.39 -13.91 -6.78
C VAL A 32 -7.93 -12.99 -7.85
N ARG A 33 -8.78 -13.49 -8.76
CA ARG A 33 -9.38 -12.66 -9.81
C ARG A 33 -10.24 -11.54 -9.22
N THR A 34 -10.97 -11.85 -8.15
CA THR A 34 -11.81 -10.87 -7.44
C THR A 34 -10.96 -9.83 -6.74
N VAL A 35 -9.92 -10.26 -6.01
CA VAL A 35 -8.96 -9.39 -5.33
C VAL A 35 -8.27 -8.45 -6.33
N ALA A 36 -7.78 -8.99 -7.46
CA ALA A 36 -7.13 -8.20 -8.49
C ALA A 36 -8.08 -7.17 -9.10
N LYS A 37 -9.32 -7.56 -9.42
CA LYS A 37 -10.34 -6.64 -9.95
C LYS A 37 -10.65 -5.51 -8.96
N ASP A 38 -10.81 -5.84 -7.68
CA ASP A 38 -11.07 -4.87 -6.63
C ASP A 38 -9.89 -3.89 -6.49
N PHE A 39 -8.65 -4.37 -6.47
CA PHE A 39 -7.46 -3.50 -6.39
C PHE A 39 -7.36 -2.56 -7.61
N LEU A 40 -7.51 -3.11 -8.82
CA LEU A 40 -7.44 -2.34 -10.07
C LEU A 40 -8.55 -1.29 -10.18
N SER A 41 -9.69 -1.48 -9.50
CA SER A 41 -10.79 -0.51 -9.50
C SER A 41 -10.44 0.83 -8.84
N PHE A 42 -9.39 0.86 -8.02
CA PHE A 42 -8.90 2.09 -7.39
C PHE A 42 -7.90 2.86 -8.25
N LEU A 43 -7.44 2.31 -9.37
CA LEU A 43 -6.51 2.99 -10.27
C LEU A 43 -7.24 3.96 -11.21
N PRO A 44 -6.61 5.09 -11.59
CA PRO A 44 -5.30 5.57 -11.16
C PRO A 44 -5.35 6.34 -9.83
N PHE A 45 -4.29 6.26 -9.03
CA PHE A 45 -4.17 7.06 -7.80
C PHE A 45 -3.72 8.49 -8.11
N GLN A 46 -4.51 9.48 -7.70
CA GLN A 46 -4.22 10.90 -7.95
C GLN A 46 -3.08 11.43 -7.08
N ASN A 47 -2.96 10.94 -5.84
CA ASN A 47 -1.95 11.37 -4.89
C ASN A 47 -1.74 10.29 -3.80
N HIS A 48 -0.79 10.54 -2.90
CA HIS A 48 -0.46 9.62 -1.80
C HIS A 48 -1.64 9.39 -0.85
N GLN A 49 -2.47 10.40 -0.60
CA GLN A 49 -3.62 10.28 0.32
C GLN A 49 -4.71 9.40 -0.29
N ALA A 50 -4.99 9.56 -1.59
CA ALA A 50 -5.92 8.72 -2.34
C ALA A 50 -5.48 7.25 -2.30
N LEU A 51 -4.17 6.98 -2.46
CA LEU A 51 -3.59 5.65 -2.33
C LEU A 51 -3.78 5.05 -0.93
N VAL A 52 -3.49 5.82 0.13
CA VAL A 52 -3.66 5.38 1.53
C VAL A 52 -5.12 5.04 1.82
N SER A 53 -6.04 5.93 1.43
CA SER A 53 -7.47 5.73 1.64
C SER A 53 -8.01 4.54 0.85
N ALA A 54 -7.63 4.38 -0.42
CA ALA A 54 -8.02 3.24 -1.23
C ALA A 54 -7.53 1.92 -0.63
N LEU A 55 -6.28 1.88 -0.14
CA LEU A 55 -5.74 0.69 0.49
C LEU A 55 -6.40 0.36 1.81
N LYS A 56 -6.79 1.37 2.60
CA LYS A 56 -7.60 1.15 3.79
C LYS A 56 -8.88 0.40 3.42
N VAL A 57 -9.66 0.93 2.47
CA VAL A 57 -10.92 0.33 2.00
C VAL A 57 -10.69 -1.07 1.42
N PHE A 58 -9.63 -1.25 0.64
CA PHE A 58 -9.25 -2.54 0.07
C PHE A 58 -8.97 -3.58 1.17
N THR A 59 -8.19 -3.22 2.20
CA THR A 59 -7.84 -4.13 3.29
C THR A 59 -8.98 -4.39 4.27
N GLU A 60 -9.95 -3.47 4.38
CA GLU A 60 -11.20 -3.73 5.11
C GLU A 60 -12.03 -4.83 4.45
N LYS A 61 -12.04 -4.88 3.11
CA LYS A 61 -12.70 -5.95 2.33
C LYS A 61 -11.87 -7.24 2.26
N HIS A 62 -10.55 -7.11 2.23
CA HIS A 62 -9.61 -8.23 2.07
C HIS A 62 -8.56 -8.24 3.19
N ASN A 63 -8.99 -8.61 4.40
CA ASN A 63 -8.20 -8.50 5.62
C ASN A 63 -6.84 -9.23 5.59
N GLN A 64 -6.70 -10.29 4.78
CA GLN A 64 -5.40 -10.96 4.58
C GLN A 64 -4.29 -10.04 4.01
N PHE A 65 -4.63 -8.87 3.47
CA PHE A 65 -3.68 -7.90 2.93
C PHE A 65 -3.43 -6.70 3.84
N ILE A 66 -3.87 -6.72 5.10
CA ILE A 66 -3.73 -5.58 6.04
C ILE A 66 -2.29 -5.09 6.20
N SER A 67 -1.30 -5.98 6.01
CA SER A 67 0.13 -5.66 6.03
C SER A 67 0.53 -4.62 4.96
N LEU A 68 -0.16 -4.59 3.81
CA LEU A 68 0.07 -3.60 2.75
C LEU A 68 -0.26 -2.18 3.24
N TYR A 69 -1.41 -2.02 3.88
CA TYR A 69 -1.84 -0.75 4.44
C TYR A 69 -0.89 -0.29 5.56
N GLN A 70 -0.55 -1.19 6.49
CA GLN A 70 0.39 -0.88 7.58
C GLN A 70 1.77 -0.46 7.07
N GLY A 71 2.28 -1.12 6.01
CA GLY A 71 3.56 -0.78 5.39
C GLY A 71 3.58 0.66 4.86
N ILE A 72 2.51 1.11 4.23
CA ILE A 72 2.41 2.47 3.69
C ILE A 72 2.23 3.51 4.77
N VAL A 73 1.43 3.24 5.80
CA VAL A 73 1.24 4.18 6.92
C VAL A 73 2.60 4.48 7.55
N LYS A 74 3.43 3.45 7.80
CA LYS A 74 4.81 3.62 8.30
C LYS A 74 5.68 4.46 7.37
N ILE A 75 5.62 4.24 6.05
CA ILE A 75 6.35 5.06 5.07
C ILE A 75 5.91 6.53 5.13
N ASN A 76 4.61 6.78 5.28
CA ASN A 76 4.05 8.12 5.34
C ASN A 76 4.42 8.85 6.65
N GLU A 77 4.39 8.14 7.78
CA GLU A 77 4.84 8.66 9.08
C GLU A 77 6.32 9.00 9.07
N ASN A 78 7.17 8.12 8.51
CA ASN A 78 8.59 8.38 8.37
C ASN A 78 8.88 9.60 7.47
N LYS A 79 8.10 9.81 6.40
CA LYS A 79 8.20 11.04 5.60
C LYS A 79 7.93 12.29 6.44
N LYS A 80 6.83 12.30 7.20
CA LYS A 80 6.45 13.44 8.05
C LYS A 80 7.49 13.74 9.13
N ILE A 81 8.05 12.70 9.75
CA ILE A 81 9.11 12.85 10.77
C ILE A 81 10.36 13.46 10.13
N ASN A 82 10.79 12.97 8.96
CA ASN A 82 11.95 13.50 8.26
C ASN A 82 11.76 14.96 7.81
N GLU A 83 10.56 15.32 7.36
CA GLU A 83 10.21 16.71 7.04
C GLU A 83 10.26 17.62 8.29
N LEU A 84 9.77 17.13 9.43
CA LEU A 84 9.83 17.87 10.68
C LEU A 84 11.28 18.06 11.15
N ILE A 85 12.12 17.03 11.08
CA ILE A 85 13.55 17.11 11.39
C ILE A 85 14.25 18.10 10.46
N ALA A 86 13.94 18.08 9.16
CA ALA A 86 14.50 19.03 8.21
C ALA A 86 14.12 20.48 8.56
N LYS A 87 12.87 20.73 8.96
CA LYS A 87 12.43 22.04 9.46
C LYS A 87 13.16 22.44 10.74
N MET A 88 13.27 21.55 11.71
CA MET A 88 14.01 21.82 12.97
C MET A 88 15.47 22.18 12.73
N ARG A 89 16.15 21.53 11.77
CA ARG A 89 17.53 21.84 11.38
C ARG A 89 17.70 23.23 10.74
N LEU A 90 16.62 23.81 10.18
CA LEU A 90 16.64 25.17 9.66
C LEU A 90 16.52 26.22 10.78
N PHE A 91 16.01 25.84 11.96
CA PHE A 91 15.89 26.73 13.13
C PHE A 91 17.13 26.72 14.04
N THR A 92 18.08 25.80 13.82
CA THR A 92 19.35 25.72 14.57
C THR A 92 20.56 26.23 13.78
N LYS A 93 20.33 26.89 12.64
CA LYS A 93 21.30 27.71 11.91
C LYS A 93 20.97 29.18 12.09
#